data_AF-A0A822JBE6-F1
#
_entry.id   AF-A0A822JBE6-F1
#
_cell.length_a   1.000
_cell.length_b   1.000
_cell.length_c   1.000
_cell.angle_alpha   90.00
_cell.angle_beta   90.00
_cell.angle_gamma   90.00
#
_symmetry.space_group_name_H-M   'P 1'
#
loop_
_entity.id
_entity.type
_entity.pdbx_description
1 polymer ?
#
loop_
_entity_poly.entity_id
_entity_poly.type
_entity_poly.pdbx_seq_one_letter_code
_entity_poly.pdbx_strand_id
1 'polypeptide(L)' 'MTKPSRIVFESFCDMAVMLGFKIERHHNKLIIFFNSDNEPADILR' A
#
# COMPACT_ATOMS: atom_id res chain seq x y z
N MET A 1 19.20 -3.03 5.72
CA MET A 1 18.06 -3.36 4.85
C MET A 1 18.38 -2.88 3.44
N THR A 2 18.35 -3.77 2.44
CA THR A 2 18.48 -3.40 1.03
C THR A 2 17.22 -2.65 0.57
N LYS A 3 17.39 -1.49 -0.09
CA LYS A 3 16.24 -0.77 -0.64
C LYS A 3 15.56 -1.66 -1.69
N PRO A 4 14.23 -1.81 -1.67
CA PRO A 4 13.53 -2.55 -2.71
C PRO A 4 13.79 -1.92 -4.08
N SER A 5 13.85 -2.75 -5.13
CA SER A 5 14.03 -2.23 -6.49
C SER A 5 12.84 -1.36 -6.88
N ARG A 6 13.06 -0.43 -7.80
CA ARG A 6 11.98 0.43 -8.32
C ARG A 6 10.83 -0.41 -8.90
N ILE A 7 11.13 -1.52 -9.55
CA ILE A 7 10.13 -2.43 -10.13
C ILE A 7 9.21 -2.97 -9.05
N VAL A 8 9.77 -3.48 -7.94
CA VAL A 8 8.98 -4.02 -6.81
C VAL A 8 8.10 -2.93 -6.20
N PHE A 9 8.62 -1.70 -6.09
CA PHE A 9 7.85 -0.57 -5.58
C PHE A 9 6.65 -0.21 -6.48
N GLU A 10 6.85 -0.12 -7.80
CA GLU A 10 5.77 0.18 -8.73
C GLU A 10 4.72 -0.95 -8.76
N SER A 11 5.16 -2.22 -8.79
CA SER A 11 4.23 -3.37 -8.74
C SER A 11 3.38 -3.38 -7.48
N PHE A 12 3.93 -2.97 -6.34
CA PHE A 12 3.16 -2.81 -5.11
C PHE A 12 2.12 -1.69 -5.22
N CYS A 13 2.47 -0.55 -5.83
CA CYS A 13 1.53 0.54 -6.05
C CYS A 13 0.37 0.11 -6.96
N ASP A 14 0.66 -0.59 -8.05
CA ASP A 14 -0.34 -1.10 -8.99
C ASP A 14 -1.31 -2.07 -8.30
N MET A 15 -0.78 -2.96 -7.46
CA MET A 15 -1.60 -3.87 -6.65
C MET A 15 -2.50 -3.11 -5.68
N ALA A 16 -1.97 -2.10 -4.97
CA ALA A 16 -2.76 -1.31 -4.02
C ALA A 16 -3.93 -0.58 -4.72
N VAL A 17 -3.68 0.01 -5.90
CA VAL A 17 -4.74 0.65 -6.69
C VAL A 17 -5.77 -0.36 -7.18
N MET A 18 -5.32 -1.54 -7.65
CA MET A 18 -6.21 -2.62 -8.10
C MET A 18 -7.14 -3.11 -6.99
N LEU A 19 -6.63 -3.17 -5.76
CA LEU A 19 -7.40 -3.56 -4.57
C LEU A 19 -8.28 -2.43 -4.01
N GLY A 20 -8.28 -1.25 -4.65
CA GLY A 20 -9.13 -0.12 -4.27
C GLY A 20 -8.56 0.77 -3.17
N PHE A 21 -7.29 0.59 -2.78
CA PHE A 21 -6.67 1.47 -1.80
C PHE A 21 -6.47 2.87 -2.38
N LYS A 22 -6.79 3.89 -1.57
CA LYS A 22 -6.27 5.23 -1.82
C LYS A 22 -4.78 5.24 -1.45
N ILE A 23 -3.94 5.68 -2.38
CA ILE A 23 -2.49 5.84 -2.17
C ILE A 23 -2.03 7.27 -2.47
N GLU A 24 -1.05 7.76 -1.71
CA GLU A 24 -0.38 9.04 -1.94
C GLU A 24 1.13 8.82 -2.08
N ARG A 25 1.67 9.22 -3.24
CA ARG A 25 3.09 9.05 -3.59
C ARG A 25 3.87 10.32 -3.29
N HIS A 26 4.95 10.19 -2.52
CA HIS A 26 5.93 11.25 -2.30
C HIS A 26 7.32 10.80 -2.73
N HIS A 27 8.26 11.75 -2.82
CA HIS A 27 9.63 11.49 -3.25
C HIS A 27 10.39 10.44 -2.41
N ASN A 28 9.98 10.23 -1.15
CA ASN A 28 10.67 9.33 -0.21
C ASN A 28 9.73 8.39 0.57
N LYS A 29 8.42 8.48 0.37
CA LYS A 29 7.43 7.67 1.11
C LYS A 29 6.19 7.39 0.26
N LEU A 30 5.53 6.30 0.58
CA LEU A 30 4.22 5.94 0.06
C LEU A 30 3.27 5.88 1.26
N ILE A 31 2.14 6.58 1.16
CA ILE A 31 1.07 6.56 2.17
C ILE A 31 -0.08 5.75 1.58
N ILE A 32 -0.61 4.81 2.36
CA ILE A 32 -1.72 3.94 1.98
C ILE A 32 -2.82 4.17 3.01
N PHE A 33 -4.04 4.45 2.54
CA PHE A 33 -5.19 4.66 3.41
C PHE A 33 -6.03 3.40 3.41
N PHE A 34 -6.20 2.81 4.59
CA PHE A 34 -7.21 1.77 4.81
C PHE A 34 -8.60 2.41 4.85
N ASN A 35 -9.60 1.64 4.42
CA ASN A 35 -11.02 1.99 4.51
C ASN A 35 -11.78 0.77 5.08
N SER A 36 -13.10 0.87 5.23
CA SER A 36 -13.93 -0.22 5.75
C SER A 36 -13.81 -1.55 4.99
N ASP A 37 -13.43 -1.54 3.72
CA ASP A 37 -13.30 -2.74 2.87
C ASP A 37 -11.92 -3.39 2.99
N ASN A 38 -10.92 -2.62 3.40
CA ASN A 38 -9.52 -3.03 3.42
C ASN A 38 -8.89 -2.99 4.82
N GLU A 39 -9.57 -2.45 5.82
CA GLU A 39 -9.14 -2.46 7.20
C GLU A 39 -8.92 -3.91 7.63
N PRO A 40 -7.76 -4.22 8.27
CA PRO A 40 -7.57 -5.54 8.83
C PRO A 40 -8.69 -5.75 9.85
N ALA A 41 -9.56 -6.72 9.59
CA ALA A 41 -10.57 -7.13 10.56
C ALA A 41 -9.84 -7.38 11.89
N ASP A 42 -10.34 -6.83 12.99
CA ASP A 42 -9.77 -7.09 14.32
C ASP A 42 -9.79 -8.61 14.57
N ILE A 43 -8.67 -9.29 14.33
CA ILE A 43 -8.50 -10.74 14.60
C ILE A 43 -8.45 -11.00 16.14
N LEU A 44 -8.65 -9.98 16.98
CA LEU A 44 -8.49 -10.03 18.44
C LEU A 44 -9.73 -9.53 19.21
N ARG A 45 -10.93 -10.04 18.88
CA ARG A 45 -12.09 -9.97 19.79
C ARG A 45 -12.61 -11.36 20.12
#